data_AF-A0A7C1GEJ0-F1
#
_entry.id   AF-A0A7C1GEJ0-F1
#
_cell.length_a   1.000
_cell.length_b   1.000
_cell.length_c   1.000
_cell.angle_alpha   90.00
_cell.angle_beta   90.00
_cell.angle_gamma   90.00
#
_symmetry.space_group_name_H-M   'P 1'
#
loop_
_entity.id
_entity.type
_entity.pdbx_description
1 polymer ?
#
loop_
_entity_poly.entity_id
_entity_poly.type
_entity_poly.pdbx_seq_one_letter_code
_entity_poly.pdbx_strand_id
1 'polypeptide(L)'
;MTMLIYGIITGILFGFLLQKAHVIRYDKQLGALRLQDFTIVKFMLSSVIVSMVGVYLLVDLGIVQLSIKTASLGGNILGGLIFGVGWGLVGYCPATGVAA
;
A
#
# COMPACT_ATOMS: atom_id res chain seq x y z
N MET A 1 -9.59 -21.79 -9.48
CA MET A 1 -9.07 -22.09 -8.12
C MET A 1 -7.64 -21.62 -7.91
N THR A 2 -6.70 -21.88 -8.83
CA THR A 2 -5.28 -21.51 -8.68
C THR A 2 -5.04 -20.03 -8.40
N MET A 3 -5.77 -19.11 -9.02
CA MET A 3 -5.66 -17.67 -8.73
C MET A 3 -6.01 -17.31 -7.27
N LEU A 4 -7.01 -17.96 -6.67
CA LEU A 4 -7.38 -17.69 -5.28
C LEU A 4 -6.30 -18.19 -4.32
N ILE A 5 -5.67 -19.32 -4.64
CA ILE A 5 -4.57 -19.88 -3.87
C ILE A 5 -3.36 -18.93 -3.91
N TYR A 6 -2.99 -18.43 -5.09
CA TYR A 6 -1.93 -17.41 -5.21
C TYR A 6 -2.28 -16.12 -4.44
N GLY A 7 -3.54 -15.68 -4.46
CA GLY A 7 -4.01 -14.54 -3.69
C GLY A 7 -3.83 -14.72 -2.18
N ILE A 8 -4.19 -15.90 -1.65
CA ILE A 8 -4.02 -16.20 -0.22
C ILE A 8 -2.53 -16.25 0.17
N ILE A 9 -1.71 -16.93 -0.63
CA ILE A 9 -0.26 -17.06 -0.35
C ILE A 9 0.41 -15.68 -0.35
N THR A 10 0.17 -14.88 -1.39
CA THR A 10 0.74 -13.53 -1.50
C THR A 10 0.20 -12.59 -0.41
N GLY A 11 -1.07 -12.72 -0.02
CA GLY A 11 -1.66 -11.98 1.09
C GLY A 11 -1.03 -12.30 2.44
N ILE A 12 -0.80 -13.58 2.76
CA ILE A 12 -0.12 -14.01 3.99
C ILE A 12 1.31 -13.47 4.01
N LEU A 13 2.03 -13.59 2.89
CA LEU A 13 3.41 -13.11 2.78
C LEU A 13 3.48 -11.59 2.96
N PHE A 14 2.55 -10.85 2.36
CA PHE A 14 2.44 -9.40 2.50
C PHE A 14 2.15 -8.99 3.95
N GLY A 15 1.18 -9.64 4.61
CA GLY A 15 0.86 -9.37 6.02
C GLY A 15 2.04 -9.62 6.95
N PHE A 16 2.75 -10.75 6.77
CA PHE A 16 3.95 -11.07 7.53
C PHE A 16 5.06 -10.02 7.36
N LEU A 17 5.30 -9.56 6.13
CA LEU A 17 6.29 -8.53 5.84
C LEU A 17 5.91 -7.18 6.48
N LEU A 18 4.63 -6.80 6.46
CA LEU A 18 4.15 -5.58 7.12
C LEU A 18 4.33 -5.63 8.64
N GLN A 19 4.04 -6.78 9.28
CA GLN A 19 4.29 -6.97 10.71
C GLN A 19 5.77 -6.86 11.04
N LYS A 20 6.63 -7.51 10.25
CA LYS A 20 8.09 -7.44 10.44
C LYS A 20 8.64 -6.02 10.24
N ALA A 21 8.09 -5.27 9.30
CA ALA A 21 8.46 -3.88 9.04
C ALA A 21 8.00 -2.89 10.13
N HIS A 22 7.19 -3.33 11.11
CA HIS A 22 6.65 -2.49 12.20
C HIS A 22 5.83 -1.28 11.74
N VAL A 23 5.43 -1.24 10.47
CA VAL A 23 4.64 -0.13 9.88
C VAL A 23 3.16 -0.19 10.28
N ILE A 24 2.73 -1.28 10.90
CA ILE A 24 1.35 -1.49 11.41
C ILE A 24 1.13 -0.79 12.75
N ARG A 25 2.19 -0.41 13.47
CA ARG A 25 2.06 0.23 14.78
C ARG A 25 1.47 1.64 14.66
N TYR A 26 0.44 1.91 15.46
CA TYR A 26 -0.19 3.22 15.57
C TYR A 26 0.81 4.37 15.77
N ASP A 27 1.78 4.18 16.66
CA ASP A 27 2.80 5.21 16.97
C ASP A 27 3.56 5.67 15.73
N LYS A 28 3.83 4.73 14.80
CA LYS A 28 4.57 5.02 13.57
C LYS A 28 3.71 5.84 12.60
N GLN A 29 2.41 5.60 12.57
CA GLN A 29 1.48 6.30 11.68
C GLN A 29 1.16 7.68 12.20
N LEU A 30 0.93 7.80 13.51
CA LEU A 30 0.79 9.10 14.15
C LEU A 30 2.10 9.90 14.07
N GLY A 31 3.25 9.25 14.22
CA GLY A 31 4.56 9.87 14.01
C GLY A 31 4.75 10.41 12.59
N ALA A 32 4.25 9.70 11.57
CA ALA A 32 4.25 10.18 10.19
C ALA A 32 3.29 11.37 9.98
N LEU A 33 2.07 11.29 10.53
CA LEU A 33 1.07 12.38 10.48
C LEU A 33 1.57 13.66 11.19
N ARG A 34 2.34 13.50 12.28
CA ARG A 34 2.95 14.61 13.03
C ARG A 34 4.31 15.04 12.47
N LEU A 35 4.77 14.46 11.34
CA LEU A 35 6.07 14.75 10.71
C LEU A 35 7.28 14.50 11.62
N GLN A 36 7.14 13.62 12.61
CA GLN A 36 8.19 13.25 13.57
C GLN A 36 8.92 11.97 13.16
N ASP A 37 8.22 11.04 12.49
CA ASP A 37 8.78 9.77 12.06
C ASP A 37 8.48 9.51 10.57
N PHE A 38 9.52 9.59 9.73
CA PHE A 38 9.43 9.36 8.29
C PHE A 38 9.63 7.89 7.88
N THR A 39 9.67 6.95 8.83
CA THR A 39 9.86 5.53 8.54
C THR A 39 8.83 5.00 7.55
N ILE A 40 7.54 5.34 7.74
CA ILE A 40 6.45 4.89 6.87
C ILE A 40 6.57 5.50 5.47
N VAL A 41 6.90 6.79 5.39
CA VAL A 41 7.06 7.48 4.10
C VAL A 41 8.21 6.86 3.30
N LYS A 42 9.34 6.59 3.96
CA LYS A 42 10.50 5.91 3.33
C LYS A 42 10.15 4.50 2.90
N PHE A 43 9.46 3.74 3.74
CA PHE A 43 8.99 2.39 3.41
C PHE A 43 8.11 2.42 2.16
N MET A 44 7.05 3.23 2.14
CA MET A 44 6.13 3.35 1.01
C MET A 44 6.86 3.75 -0.28
N LEU A 45 7.70 4.80 -0.24
CA LEU A 45 8.44 5.24 -1.42
C LEU A 45 9.39 4.15 -1.95
N SER A 46 10.13 3.48 -1.07
CA SER A 46 11.02 2.39 -1.47
C SER A 46 10.25 1.22 -2.08
N SER A 47 9.12 0.84 -1.49
CA SER A 47 8.26 -0.22 -2.03
C SER A 47 7.72 0.15 -3.40
N VAL A 48 7.26 1.39 -3.61
CA VAL A 48 6.77 1.87 -4.91
C VAL A 48 7.86 1.80 -5.98
N ILE A 49 9.07 2.29 -5.68
CA ILE A 49 10.19 2.27 -6.64
C ILE A 49 10.57 0.84 -7.02
N VAL A 50 10.73 -0.05 -6.03
CA VAL A 50 11.07 -1.46 -6.27
C VAL A 50 9.97 -2.17 -7.07
N SER A 51 8.70 -1.90 -6.73
CA SER A 51 7.55 -2.48 -7.44
C SER A 51 7.46 -1.97 -8.87
N MET A 52 7.73 -0.69 -9.10
CA MET A 52 7.73 -0.10 -10.44
C MET A 52 8.77 -0.80 -11.33
N VAL A 53 10.02 -0.90 -10.88
CA VAL A 53 11.08 -1.58 -11.64
C VAL A 53 10.73 -3.05 -11.88
N GLY A 54 10.24 -3.75 -10.84
CA GLY A 54 9.83 -5.14 -10.95
C GLY A 54 8.70 -5.35 -11.97
N VAL A 55 7.61 -4.59 -11.85
CA VAL A 55 6.43 -4.74 -12.73
C VAL A 55 6.79 -4.43 -14.19
N TYR A 56 7.51 -3.34 -14.46
CA TYR A 56 7.91 -3.02 -15.83
C TYR A 56 8.80 -4.11 -16.44
N LEU A 57 9.72 -4.70 -15.67
CA LEU A 57 10.54 -5.81 -16.13
C LEU A 57 9.70 -7.07 -16.47
N LEU A 58 8.67 -7.38 -15.66
CA LEU A 58 7.74 -8.48 -15.98
C LEU A 58 6.88 -8.20 -17.22
N VAL A 59 6.61 -6.92 -17.51
CA VAL A 59 5.85 -6.49 -18.68
C VAL A 59 6.70 -6.61 -19.94
N ASP A 60 7.97 -6.20 -19.88
CA ASP A 60 8.92 -6.36 -20.98
C ASP A 60 9.16 -7.84 -21.33
N LEU A 61 9.08 -8.73 -20.35
CA LEU A 61 9.14 -10.19 -20.53
C LEU A 61 7.83 -10.80 -21.05
N GLY A 62 6.75 -10.01 -21.22
CA GLY A 62 5.45 -10.47 -21.69
C GLY A 62 4.66 -11.33 -20.70
N ILE A 63 5.07 -11.36 -19.43
CA ILE A 63 4.44 -12.19 -18.38
C ILE A 63 3.19 -11.51 -17.81
N VAL A 64 3.16 -10.18 -17.78
CA VAL A 64 2.10 -9.37 -17.15
C VAL A 64 1.65 -8.26 -18.10
N GLN A 65 0.35 -7.95 -18.10
CA GLN A 65 -0.21 -6.80 -18.83
C GLN A 65 -0.55 -5.67 -17.86
N LEU A 66 -0.20 -4.42 -18.22
CA LEU A 66 -0.66 -3.24 -17.47
C LEU A 66 -2.15 -3.04 -17.70
N SER A 67 -2.95 -3.20 -16.65
CA SER A 67 -4.34 -2.74 -16.62
C SER A 67 -4.40 -1.39 -15.91
N ILE A 68 -4.29 -0.30 -16.67
CA ILE A 68 -4.36 1.07 -16.13
C ILE A 68 -5.84 1.44 -15.98
N LYS A 69 -6.24 1.76 -14.74
CA LYS A 69 -7.60 2.22 -14.48
C LYS A 69 -7.79 3.66 -14.95
N THR A 70 -8.89 3.94 -15.61
CA THR A 70 -9.22 5.29 -16.11
C THR A 70 -9.24 6.31 -14.97
N ALA A 71 -8.53 7.42 -15.15
CA ALA A 71 -8.46 8.49 -14.17
C ALA A 71 -9.79 9.28 -14.14
N SER A 72 -10.68 8.94 -13.21
CA SER A 72 -11.85 9.76 -12.90
C SER A 72 -11.42 10.88 -11.96
N LEU A 73 -11.20 12.10 -12.48
CA LEU A 73 -10.76 13.25 -11.67
C LEU A 73 -11.72 13.50 -10.49
N GLY A 74 -13.04 13.52 -10.76
CA GLY A 74 -14.04 13.76 -9.72
C GLY A 74 -14.07 12.66 -8.65
N GLY A 75 -14.01 11.39 -9.07
CA GLY A 75 -14.00 10.25 -8.15
C GLY A 75 -12.71 10.17 -7.33
N ASN A 76 -11.56 10.46 -7.94
CA ASN A 76 -10.26 10.40 -7.28
C ASN A 76 -10.07 11.54 -6.27
N ILE A 77 -10.51 12.76 -6.60
CA ILE A 77 -10.44 13.90 -5.68
C ILE A 77 -11.35 13.65 -4.47
N LEU A 78 -12.62 13.32 -4.70
CA LEU A 78 -13.58 13.11 -3.62
C LEU A 78 -13.18 11.89 -2.77
N GLY A 79 -12.82 10.78 -3.40
CA GLY A 79 -12.37 9.57 -2.71
C GLY A 79 -11.07 9.80 -1.94
N GLY A 80 -10.11 10.53 -2.50
CA GLY A 80 -8.84 10.86 -1.85
C GLY A 80 -9.02 11.75 -0.63
N LEU A 81 -9.92 12.73 -0.68
CA LEU A 81 -10.27 13.58 0.47
C LEU A 81 -10.92 12.77 1.58
N ILE A 82 -11.94 11.96 1.27
CA ILE A 82 -12.63 11.12 2.27
C ILE A 82 -11.65 10.13 2.91
N PHE A 83 -10.80 9.50 2.09
CA PHE A 83 -9.77 8.58 2.55
C PHE A 83 -8.75 9.26 3.46
N GLY A 84 -8.25 10.45 3.06
CA GLY A 84 -7.29 11.21 3.84
C GLY A 84 -7.84 11.68 5.19
N VAL A 85 -9.08 12.16 5.21
CA VAL A 85 -9.78 12.53 6.46
C VAL A 85 -9.94 11.31 7.36
N GLY A 86 -10.39 10.17 6.80
CA GLY A 86 -10.51 8.92 7.56
C GLY A 86 -9.19 8.46 8.17
N TRP A 87 -8.10 8.51 7.40
CA TRP A 87 -6.77 8.17 7.91
C TRP A 87 -6.31 9.14 9.01
N GLY A 88 -6.54 10.45 8.85
CA GLY A 88 -6.20 11.45 9.86
C GLY A 88 -6.98 11.29 11.17
N LEU A 89 -8.25 10.86 11.11
CA LEU A 89 -9.10 10.64 12.28
C LEU A 89 -8.77 9.34 13.02
N VAL A 90 -8.58 8.25 12.27
CA VAL A 90 -8.39 6.91 12.85
C VAL A 90 -6.92 6.63 13.17
N GLY A 91 -5.98 7.30 12.50
CA GLY A 91 -4.54 7.08 12.63
C GLY A 91 -4.04 5.77 12.04
N TYR A 92 -4.90 5.00 11.37
CA TYR A 92 -4.56 3.79 10.63
C TYR A 92 -4.90 3.93 9.14
N CYS A 93 -4.02 3.45 8.28
CA CYS A 93 -4.29 3.29 6.85
C CYS A 93 -4.96 1.92 6.60
N PRO A 94 -5.58 1.66 5.43
CA PRO A 94 -6.46 0.50 5.26
C PRO A 94 -5.72 -0.82 5.42
N ALA A 95 -4.49 -0.92 4.92
CA ALA A 95 -3.67 -2.12 5.05
C ALA A 95 -3.27 -2.39 6.51
N THR A 96 -2.97 -1.35 7.28
CA THR A 96 -2.61 -1.49 8.69
C THR A 96 -3.83 -1.72 9.57
N GLY A 97 -4.98 -1.12 9.27
CA GLY A 97 -6.19 -1.32 10.07
C GLY A 97 -6.74 -2.74 9.97
N VAL A 98 -6.48 -3.44 8.86
CA VAL A 98 -6.82 -4.86 8.69
C VAL A 98 -5.80 -5.79 9.35
N ALA A 99 -4.56 -5.34 9.55
CA ALA A 99 -3.45 -6.15 10.05
C ALA A 99 -3.04 -5.85 11.51
N ALA A 100 -3.61 -4.80 12.11
CA ALA A 100 -3.37 -4.35 13.49
C ALA A 100 -4.18 -5.14 14.52
#